data_AF-A0A7H9B813-F1
#
_entry.id   AF-A0A7H9B813-F1
#
_cell.length_a   1.000
_cell.length_b   1.000
_cell.length_c   1.000
_cell.angle_alpha   90.00
_cell.angle_beta   90.00
_cell.angle_gamma   90.00
#
_symmetry.space_group_name_H-M   'P 1'
#
loop_
_entity.id
_entity.type
_entity.pdbx_description
1 polymer ?
#
loop_
_entity_poly.entity_id
_entity_poly.type
_entity_poly.pdbx_seq_one_letter_code
_entity_poly.pdbx_strand_id
1 'polypeptide(L)'
;MGTGLSHYEQLFYYYYCIIHIPITIAIDSSVVIPLKYHPAATLVNWHIAQNNDFLLYEKPNWLYWFVIIELLFQLPLFFYFIKGFRSIWNTNSLTKDDKVRLYKAKTTLFKYLRIYGINASFTSLVCIIVIIQRGYYPNSLDIEIPLSQSDMVNLVMVYLPTFIIPLRLCFV
;
A
#
# COMPACT_ATOMS: atom_id res chain seq x y z
N MET A 1 -2.98 -25.93 -7.31
CA MET A 1 -4.36 -25.40 -7.12
C MET A 1 -4.23 -24.07 -6.39
N GLY A 2 -4.20 -22.95 -7.11
CA GLY A 2 -4.31 -21.63 -6.49
C GLY A 2 -5.79 -21.29 -6.42
N THR A 3 -6.34 -21.13 -5.22
CA THR A 3 -7.70 -20.64 -5.02
C THR A 3 -7.73 -19.17 -5.43
N GLY A 4 -8.25 -18.87 -6.62
CA GLY A 4 -8.47 -17.49 -7.04
C GLY A 4 -9.36 -16.73 -6.04
N LEU A 5 -9.37 -15.40 -6.13
CA LEU A 5 -10.16 -14.56 -5.22
C LEU A 5 -11.66 -14.87 -5.35
N SER A 6 -12.33 -15.07 -4.21
CA SER A 6 -13.80 -15.10 -4.14
C SER A 6 -14.40 -13.76 -4.57
N HIS A 7 -15.69 -13.75 -4.91
CA HIS A 7 -16.35 -12.50 -5.32
C HIS A 7 -16.25 -11.39 -4.25
N TYR A 8 -16.40 -11.74 -2.98
CA TYR A 8 -16.27 -10.80 -1.86
C TYR A 8 -14.85 -10.27 -1.71
N GLU A 9 -13.84 -11.11 -1.87
CA GLU A 9 -12.44 -10.66 -1.85
C GLU A 9 -12.14 -9.75 -3.04
N GLN A 10 -12.68 -10.03 -4.24
CA GLN A 10 -12.55 -9.14 -5.39
C GLN A 10 -13.16 -7.76 -5.11
N LEU A 11 -14.35 -7.71 -4.51
CA LEU A 11 -14.99 -6.46 -4.10
C LEU A 11 -14.14 -5.71 -3.06
N PHE A 12 -13.64 -6.42 -2.05
CA PHE A 12 -12.76 -5.85 -1.05
C PHE A 12 -11.51 -5.21 -1.68
N TYR A 13 -10.79 -5.95 -2.53
CA TYR A 13 -9.58 -5.44 -3.19
C TYR A 13 -9.87 -4.32 -4.20
N TYR A 14 -11.04 -4.33 -4.83
CA TYR A 14 -11.48 -3.24 -5.69
C TYR A 14 -11.65 -1.93 -4.91
N TYR A 15 -12.35 -1.94 -3.77
CA TYR A 15 -12.50 -0.75 -2.92
C TYR A 15 -11.19 -0.35 -2.25
N TYR A 16 -10.39 -1.34 -1.83
CA TYR A 16 -9.04 -1.13 -1.33
C TYR A 16 -8.18 -0.32 -2.32
N CYS A 17 -8.17 -0.69 -3.61
CA CYS A 17 -7.44 0.05 -4.65
C CYS A 17 -7.97 1.49 -4.81
N ILE A 18 -9.29 1.68 -4.78
CA ILE A 18 -9.91 3.01 -4.90
C ILE A 18 -9.50 3.92 -3.74
N ILE A 19 -9.52 3.39 -2.51
CA ILE A 19 -9.16 4.15 -1.30
C ILE A 19 -7.65 4.39 -1.24
N HIS A 20 -6.82 3.45 -1.73
CA HIS A 20 -5.36 3.60 -1.70
C HIS A 20 -4.86 4.66 -2.67
N ILE A 21 -5.52 4.89 -3.81
CA ILE A 21 -5.10 5.94 -4.76
C ILE A 21 -4.94 7.32 -4.09
N PRO A 22 -5.96 7.90 -3.41
CA PRO A 22 -5.81 9.19 -2.74
C PRO A 22 -4.87 9.11 -1.55
N ILE A 23 -4.79 7.98 -0.83
CA ILE A 23 -3.82 7.81 0.28
C ILE A 23 -2.39 7.90 -0.27
N THR A 24 -2.06 7.17 -1.33
CA THR A 24 -0.72 7.19 -1.93
C THR A 24 -0.36 8.57 -2.49
N ILE A 25 -1.33 9.30 -3.06
CA ILE A 25 -1.09 10.66 -3.52
C ILE A 25 -0.90 11.62 -2.33
N ALA A 26 -1.68 11.48 -1.25
CA ALA A 26 -1.71 12.44 -0.15
C ALA A 26 -0.72 12.16 0.99
N ILE A 27 -0.34 10.90 1.21
CA ILE A 27 0.52 10.46 2.31
C ILE A 27 1.84 9.94 1.74
N ASP A 28 1.82 8.87 0.95
CA ASP A 28 3.06 8.21 0.49
C ASP A 28 3.92 9.18 -0.34
N SER A 29 3.32 9.94 -1.25
CA SER A 29 4.07 10.88 -2.09
C SER A 29 4.80 11.98 -1.32
N SER A 30 4.45 12.21 -0.05
CA SER A 30 5.16 13.14 0.84
C SER A 30 6.56 12.67 1.23
N VAL A 31 6.87 11.38 1.08
CA VAL A 31 8.23 10.85 1.23
C VAL A 31 9.14 11.37 0.10
N VAL A 32 8.60 11.48 -1.11
CA VAL A 32 9.37 11.86 -2.30
C VAL A 32 9.32 13.36 -2.56
N ILE A 33 8.15 13.98 -2.36
CA ILE A 33 7.93 15.40 -2.60
C ILE A 33 8.19 16.17 -1.29
N PRO A 34 9.09 17.15 -1.29
CA PRO A 34 9.34 17.97 -0.11
C PRO A 34 8.04 18.62 0.40
N LEU A 35 7.85 18.62 1.71
CA LEU A 35 6.59 19.01 2.33
C LEU A 35 6.14 20.44 1.97
N LYS A 36 7.09 21.35 1.71
CA LYS A 36 6.85 22.72 1.23
C LYS A 36 6.03 22.78 -0.07
N TYR A 37 6.16 21.76 -0.92
CA TYR A 37 5.49 21.68 -2.22
C TYR A 37 4.39 20.62 -2.25
N HIS A 38 4.16 19.91 -1.14
CA HIS A 38 3.24 18.80 -1.08
C HIS A 38 1.79 19.31 -0.89
N PRO A 39 0.83 18.94 -1.76
CA PRO A 39 -0.53 19.50 -1.75
C PRO A 39 -1.31 19.16 -0.47
N ALA A 40 -0.98 18.06 0.20
CA ALA A 40 -1.61 17.64 1.45
C ALA A 40 -0.67 17.82 2.67
N ALA A 41 0.24 18.80 2.65
CA ALA A 41 1.23 19.01 3.72
C ALA A 41 0.62 19.06 5.13
N THR A 42 -0.52 19.74 5.30
CA THR A 42 -1.24 19.81 6.58
C THR A 42 -1.70 18.45 7.07
N LEU A 43 -2.21 17.60 6.16
CA LEU A 43 -2.66 16.25 6.49
C LEU A 43 -1.48 15.36 6.88
N VAL A 44 -0.37 15.45 6.14
CA VAL A 44 0.87 14.70 6.44
C VAL A 44 1.42 15.09 7.80
N ASN A 45 1.51 16.39 8.11
CA ASN A 45 1.96 16.87 9.42
C ASN A 45 1.06 16.39 10.55
N TRP A 46 -0.26 16.44 10.35
CA TRP A 46 -1.21 15.89 11.31
C TRP A 46 -0.99 14.39 11.51
N HIS A 47 -0.79 13.63 10.43
CA HIS A 47 -0.55 12.20 10.50
C HIS A 47 0.75 11.85 11.24
N ILE A 48 1.84 12.58 10.98
CA ILE A 48 3.12 12.43 11.69
C ILE A 48 2.95 12.73 13.18
N ALA A 49 2.33 13.86 13.52
CA ALA A 49 2.14 14.28 14.91
C ALA A 49 1.22 13.34 15.69
N GLN A 50 0.15 12.85 15.06
CA GLN A 50 -0.84 11.97 15.69
C GLN A 50 -0.26 10.59 16.01
N ASN A 51 0.63 10.06 15.16
CA ASN A 51 1.12 8.68 15.26
C ASN A 51 2.59 8.59 15.72
N ASN A 52 3.25 9.73 15.96
CA ASN A 52 4.70 9.79 16.16
C ASN A 52 5.49 9.12 15.01
N ASP A 53 5.04 9.34 13.78
CA ASP A 53 5.60 8.66 12.60
C ASP A 53 6.94 9.28 12.20
N PHE A 54 8.02 8.74 12.78
CA PHE A 54 9.37 9.17 12.46
C PHE A 54 9.81 8.80 11.04
N LEU A 55 9.24 7.75 10.43
CA LEU A 55 9.61 7.33 9.07
C LEU A 55 9.17 8.38 8.05
N LEU A 56 7.95 8.91 8.19
CA LEU A 56 7.44 10.01 7.37
C LEU A 56 8.07 11.37 7.71
N TYR A 57 8.65 11.50 8.91
CA TYR A 57 9.42 12.67 9.30
C TYR A 57 10.85 12.68 8.71
N GLU A 58 11.64 11.64 8.96
CA GLU A 58 13.05 11.54 8.55
C GLU A 58 13.21 11.22 7.06
N LYS A 59 12.25 10.47 6.48
CA LYS A 59 12.22 10.05 5.07
C LYS A 59 13.53 9.38 4.65
N PRO A 60 13.87 8.24 5.26
CA PRO A 60 15.18 7.63 5.04
C PRO A 60 15.34 7.21 3.57
N ASN A 61 16.56 7.25 3.05
CA ASN A 61 16.85 7.02 1.62
C ASN A 61 16.28 5.71 1.06
N TRP A 62 16.23 4.65 1.86
CA TRP A 62 15.63 3.38 1.43
C TRP A 62 14.11 3.50 1.21
N LEU A 63 13.41 4.21 2.09
CA LEU A 63 11.97 4.45 2.00
C LEU A 63 11.65 5.33 0.80
N TYR A 64 12.48 6.34 0.55
CA TYR A 64 12.38 7.20 -0.65
C TYR A 64 12.35 6.37 -1.95
N TRP A 65 13.27 5.42 -2.10
CA TRP A 65 13.32 4.58 -3.30
C TRP A 65 12.14 3.59 -3.39
N PHE A 66 11.70 3.03 -2.26
CA PHE A 66 10.49 2.20 -2.24
C PHE A 66 9.26 2.98 -2.68
N VAL A 67 9.05 4.19 -2.14
CA VAL A 67 7.92 5.03 -2.53
C VAL A 67 8.01 5.48 -3.99
N ILE A 68 9.19 5.74 -4.55
CA ILE A 68 9.32 5.99 -5.99
C ILE A 68 8.78 4.81 -6.81
N ILE A 69 9.17 3.58 -6.45
CA ILE A 69 8.67 2.37 -7.12
C ILE A 69 7.14 2.28 -6.97
N GLU A 70 6.61 2.60 -5.80
CA GLU A 70 5.17 2.59 -5.56
C GLU A 70 4.43 3.63 -6.44
N LEU A 71 4.94 4.86 -6.51
CA LEU A 71 4.34 5.92 -7.33
C LEU A 71 4.40 5.59 -8.83
N LEU A 72 5.50 5.00 -9.30
CA LEU A 72 5.68 4.70 -10.73
C LEU A 72 4.97 3.43 -11.19
N PHE A 73 4.87 2.40 -10.34
CA PHE A 73 4.35 1.10 -10.73
C PHE A 73 3.06 0.72 -10.00
N GLN A 74 3.01 0.85 -8.67
CA GLN A 74 1.84 0.46 -7.88
C GLN A 74 0.64 1.38 -8.13
N LEU A 75 0.84 2.69 -8.21
CA LEU A 75 -0.25 3.64 -8.45
C LEU A 75 -0.92 3.42 -9.82
N PRO A 76 -0.19 3.30 -10.96
CA PRO A 76 -0.80 2.90 -12.23
C PRO A 76 -1.46 1.52 -12.20
N LEU A 77 -0.88 0.56 -11.45
CA LEU A 77 -1.45 -0.77 -11.29
C LEU A 77 -2.81 -0.75 -10.57
N PHE A 78 -3.03 0.14 -9.61
CA PHE A 78 -4.36 0.27 -8.99
C PHE A 78 -5.45 0.61 -10.00
N PHE A 79 -5.19 1.53 -10.94
CA PHE A 79 -6.14 1.83 -12.01
C PHE A 79 -6.36 0.63 -12.94
N TYR A 80 -5.30 -0.13 -13.23
CA TYR A 80 -5.40 -1.37 -13.99
C TYR A 80 -6.26 -2.42 -13.26
N PHE A 81 -6.08 -2.60 -11.95
CA PHE A 81 -6.87 -3.55 -11.14
C PHE A 81 -8.35 -3.18 -11.11
N ILE A 82 -8.67 -1.90 -10.88
CA ILE A 82 -10.04 -1.39 -10.89
C ILE A 82 -10.73 -1.70 -12.23
N LYS A 83 -10.05 -1.44 -13.36
CA LYS A 83 -10.56 -1.77 -14.69
C LYS A 83 -10.69 -3.28 -14.90
N GLY A 84 -9.71 -4.07 -14.42
CA GLY A 84 -9.70 -5.52 -14.51
C GLY A 84 -10.89 -6.16 -13.79
N PHE A 85 -11.16 -5.76 -12.55
CA PHE A 85 -12.31 -6.24 -11.78
C PHE A 85 -13.64 -5.88 -12.47
N ARG A 86 -13.82 -4.62 -12.90
CA ARG A 86 -15.02 -4.20 -13.65
C ARG A 86 -15.21 -5.00 -14.93
N SER A 87 -14.14 -5.24 -15.69
CA SER A 87 -14.20 -6.05 -16.90
C SER A 87 -14.66 -7.48 -16.61
N ILE A 88 -14.17 -8.08 -15.51
CA ILE A 88 -14.57 -9.43 -15.12
C ILE A 88 -16.05 -9.50 -14.75
N TRP A 89 -16.56 -8.52 -14.01
CA TRP A 89 -17.96 -8.50 -13.56
C TRP A 89 -18.95 -8.18 -14.67
N ASN A 90 -18.57 -7.33 -15.65
CA ASN A 90 -19.43 -6.92 -16.75
C ASN A 90 -19.48 -7.95 -17.91
N THR A 91 -18.66 -9.01 -17.87
CA THR A 91 -18.60 -9.99 -18.96
C THR A 91 -19.70 -11.05 -18.83
N ASN A 92 -20.78 -10.91 -19.60
CA ASN A 92 -21.78 -11.96 -19.80
C ASN A 92 -21.23 -13.01 -20.78
N SER A 93 -20.59 -14.05 -20.25
CA SER A 93 -19.90 -15.07 -21.05
C SER A 93 -20.89 -16.05 -21.71
N LEU A 94 -21.20 -15.84 -22.99
CA LEU A 94 -22.11 -16.71 -23.76
C LEU A 94 -21.35 -17.68 -24.69
N THR A 95 -20.22 -17.26 -25.27
CA THR A 95 -19.46 -18.08 -26.23
C THR A 95 -18.24 -18.78 -25.61
N LYS A 96 -17.68 -19.79 -26.28
CA LYS A 96 -16.43 -20.45 -25.84
C LYS A 96 -15.23 -19.50 -25.88
N ASP A 97 -15.15 -18.64 -26.89
CA ASP A 97 -14.04 -17.69 -27.03
C ASP A 97 -14.07 -16.61 -25.94
N ASP A 98 -15.25 -16.16 -25.52
CA ASP A 98 -15.40 -15.21 -24.40
C ASP A 98 -14.89 -15.81 -23.09
N LYS A 99 -15.17 -17.10 -22.84
CA LYS A 99 -14.68 -17.80 -21.65
C LYS A 99 -13.15 -17.89 -21.64
N VAL A 100 -12.52 -18.14 -22.78
CA VAL A 100 -11.05 -18.17 -22.90
C VAL A 100 -10.45 -16.79 -22.65
N ARG A 101 -11.03 -15.73 -23.23
CA ARG A 101 -10.59 -14.34 -23.00
C ARG A 101 -10.73 -13.94 -21.53
N LEU A 102 -11.86 -14.26 -20.90
CA LEU A 102 -12.11 -13.99 -19.48
C LEU A 102 -11.12 -14.74 -18.59
N TYR A 103 -10.85 -16.01 -18.89
CA TYR A 103 -9.85 -16.79 -18.15
C TYR A 103 -8.47 -16.14 -18.24
N LYS A 104 -8.00 -15.80 -19.44
CA LYS A 104 -6.71 -15.12 -19.63
C LYS A 104 -6.64 -13.78 -18.91
N ALA A 105 -7.71 -12.99 -18.95
CA ALA A 105 -7.80 -11.72 -18.24
C ALA A 105 -7.72 -11.90 -16.72
N LYS A 106 -8.44 -12.88 -16.16
CA LYS A 106 -8.39 -13.24 -14.74
C LYS A 106 -7.00 -13.68 -14.31
N THR A 107 -6.38 -14.60 -15.06
CA THR A 107 -5.03 -15.10 -14.75
C THR A 107 -4.01 -13.97 -14.79
N THR A 108 -4.11 -13.07 -15.77
CA THR A 108 -3.22 -11.91 -15.88
C THR A 108 -3.42 -10.94 -14.71
N LEU A 109 -4.67 -10.62 -14.37
CA LEU A 109 -5.01 -9.74 -13.25
C LEU A 109 -4.46 -10.29 -11.92
N PHE A 110 -4.73 -11.57 -11.63
CA PHE A 110 -4.28 -12.21 -10.38
C PHE A 110 -2.75 -12.32 -10.31
N LYS A 111 -2.07 -12.53 -11.44
CA LYS A 111 -0.61 -12.48 -11.51
C LYS A 111 -0.07 -11.11 -11.09
N TYR A 112 -0.63 -10.03 -11.62
CA TYR A 112 -0.17 -8.67 -11.25
C TYR A 112 -0.56 -8.29 -9.82
N LEU A 113 -1.74 -8.70 -9.33
CA LEU A 113 -2.12 -8.54 -7.92
C LEU A 113 -1.14 -9.24 -6.99
N ARG A 114 -0.66 -10.42 -7.36
CA ARG A 114 0.35 -11.16 -6.58
C ARG A 114 1.69 -10.44 -6.56
N ILE A 115 2.15 -9.91 -7.70
CA ILE A 115 3.38 -9.11 -7.77
C ILE A 115 3.27 -7.86 -6.89
N TYR A 116 2.14 -7.16 -6.99
CA TYR A 116 1.82 -6.03 -6.11
C TYR A 116 1.84 -6.44 -4.64
N GLY A 117 1.17 -7.54 -4.29
CA GLY A 117 1.11 -8.08 -2.93
C GLY A 117 2.49 -8.32 -2.33
N ILE A 118 3.40 -8.92 -3.10
CA ILE A 118 4.79 -9.16 -2.69
C ILE A 118 5.52 -7.83 -2.42
N ASN A 119 5.42 -6.86 -3.34
CA ASN A 119 6.11 -5.58 -3.20
C ASN A 119 5.61 -4.77 -2.00
N ALA A 120 4.29 -4.60 -1.87
CA ALA A 120 3.69 -3.82 -0.81
C ALA A 120 3.87 -4.49 0.56
N SER A 121 3.67 -5.81 0.67
CA SER A 121 3.89 -6.52 1.94
C SER A 121 5.37 -6.50 2.35
N PHE A 122 6.31 -6.62 1.41
CA PHE A 122 7.73 -6.49 1.73
C PHE A 122 8.07 -5.08 2.25
N THR A 123 7.63 -4.03 1.56
CA THR A 123 7.89 -2.64 1.97
C THR A 123 7.34 -2.37 3.36
N SER A 124 6.08 -2.71 3.62
CA SER A 124 5.46 -2.53 4.94
C SER A 124 6.12 -3.36 6.03
N LEU A 125 6.59 -4.58 5.71
CA LEU A 125 7.35 -5.40 6.67
C LEU A 125 8.66 -4.71 7.06
N VAL A 126 9.40 -4.15 6.10
CA VAL A 126 10.61 -3.38 6.37
C VAL A 126 10.30 -2.19 7.27
N CYS A 127 9.23 -1.43 6.98
CA CYS A 127 8.80 -0.32 7.84
C CYS A 127 8.51 -0.78 9.27
N ILE A 128 7.74 -1.87 9.44
CA ILE A 128 7.42 -2.42 10.77
C ILE A 128 8.68 -2.84 11.52
N ILE A 129 9.62 -3.53 10.86
CA ILE A 129 10.89 -3.93 11.47
C ILE A 129 11.67 -2.70 11.93
N VAL A 130 11.76 -1.66 11.09
CA VAL A 130 12.49 -0.43 11.43
C VAL A 130 11.80 0.32 12.58
N ILE A 131 10.47 0.36 12.63
CA ILE A 131 9.73 0.92 13.77
C ILE A 131 10.08 0.21 15.07
N ILE A 132 10.10 -1.13 15.06
CA ILE A 132 10.40 -1.93 16.26
C ILE A 132 11.86 -1.76 16.68
N GLN A 133 12.78 -1.60 15.74
CA GLN A 133 14.23 -1.50 16.03
C GLN A 133 14.67 -0.09 16.44
N ARG A 134 14.11 0.95 15.82
CA ARG A 134 14.60 2.33 15.94
C ARG A 134 13.58 3.34 16.46
N GLY A 135 12.29 2.99 16.60
CA GLY A 135 11.21 3.95 16.82
C GLY A 135 11.54 5.04 17.85
N TYR A 136 11.50 6.31 17.42
CA TYR A 136 11.75 7.49 18.25
C TYR A 136 10.71 8.59 17.99
N TYR A 137 10.58 9.55 18.91
CA TYR A 137 9.66 10.68 18.74
C TYR A 137 10.17 11.69 17.71
N PRO A 138 9.39 12.01 16.65
CA PRO A 138 9.77 13.04 15.69
C PRO A 138 9.80 14.42 16.37
N ASN A 139 10.78 15.26 16.01
CA ASN A 139 11.05 16.59 16.60
C ASN A 139 11.70 16.62 18.00
N SER A 140 12.35 15.54 18.41
CA SER A 140 13.24 15.59 19.58
C SER A 140 14.56 16.29 19.18
N LEU A 141 14.87 17.43 19.84
CA LEU A 141 16.05 18.24 19.57
C LEU A 141 17.31 17.47 20.02
N ASP A 142 18.19 17.16 19.07
CA ASP A 142 19.54 16.57 19.21
C ASP A 142 19.68 15.21 19.93
N ILE A 143 18.63 14.70 20.56
CA ILE A 143 18.60 13.42 21.26
C ILE A 143 17.41 12.62 20.75
N GLU A 144 17.65 11.51 20.06
CA GLU A 144 16.59 10.56 19.67
C GLU A 144 15.96 9.96 20.94
N ILE A 145 14.77 10.45 21.31
CA ILE A 145 14.02 9.90 22.44
C ILE A 145 13.25 8.67 21.94
N PRO A 146 13.53 7.46 22.46
CA PRO A 146 12.86 6.25 22.01
C PRO A 146 11.35 6.31 22.31
N LEU A 147 10.54 5.74 21.43
CA LEU A 147 9.09 5.67 21.62
C LEU A 147 8.75 4.86 22.87
N SER A 148 7.71 5.30 23.57
CA SER A 148 7.06 4.47 24.58
C SER A 148 6.52 3.18 23.94
N GLN A 149 6.36 2.11 24.73
CA GLN A 149 5.80 0.86 24.22
C GLN A 149 4.41 1.04 23.61
N SER A 150 3.58 1.90 24.22
CA SER A 150 2.24 2.21 23.69
C SER A 150 2.31 2.93 22.35
N ASP A 151 3.19 3.92 22.21
CA ASP A 151 3.29 4.68 20.96
C ASP A 151 3.93 3.87 19.85
N MET A 152 4.89 3.00 20.17
CA MET A 152 5.44 2.04 19.22
C MET A 152 4.36 1.08 18.72
N VAL A 153 3.55 0.49 19.61
CA VAL A 153 2.45 -0.40 19.22
C VAL A 153 1.42 0.34 18.39
N ASN A 154 1.07 1.59 18.75
CA ASN A 154 0.16 2.42 17.97
C ASN A 154 0.69 2.62 16.54
N LEU A 155 1.97 3.00 16.39
CA LEU A 155 2.59 3.20 15.09
C LEU A 155 2.66 1.88 14.29
N VAL A 156 3.01 0.76 14.91
CA VAL A 156 2.98 -0.55 14.25
C VAL A 156 1.56 -0.87 13.75
N MET A 157 0.52 -0.58 14.53
CA MET A 157 -0.87 -0.82 14.13
C MET A 157 -1.33 0.07 12.97
N VAL A 158 -0.70 1.21 12.72
CA VAL A 158 -0.93 2.03 11.52
C VAL A 158 -0.39 1.33 10.27
N TYR A 159 0.79 0.71 10.36
CA TYR A 159 1.44 0.03 9.24
C TYR A 159 0.95 -1.43 9.05
N LEU A 160 0.43 -2.07 10.09
CA LEU A 160 0.05 -3.48 10.06
C LEU A 160 -1.00 -3.81 8.97
N PRO A 161 -2.06 -2.99 8.74
CA PRO A 161 -2.99 -3.23 7.64
C PRO A 161 -2.32 -3.20 6.26
N THR A 162 -1.34 -2.31 6.07
CA THR A 162 -0.60 -2.20 4.79
C THR A 162 0.35 -3.38 4.57
N PHE A 163 0.66 -4.15 5.61
CA PHE A 163 1.34 -5.44 5.50
C PHE A 163 0.37 -6.61 5.25
N ILE A 164 -0.62 -6.78 6.14
CA ILE A 164 -1.49 -7.97 6.15
C ILE A 164 -2.35 -8.04 4.89
N ILE A 165 -2.92 -6.91 4.44
CA ILE A 165 -3.84 -6.90 3.30
C ILE A 165 -3.10 -7.29 2.01
N PRO A 166 -1.97 -6.68 1.64
CA PRO A 166 -1.20 -7.12 0.46
C PRO A 166 -0.62 -8.53 0.61
N LEU A 167 -0.25 -8.96 1.82
CA LEU A 167 0.26 -10.31 2.06
C LEU A 167 -0.73 -11.40 1.63
N ARG A 168 -2.04 -11.19 1.84
CA ARG A 168 -3.08 -12.14 1.39
C ARG A 168 -3.08 -12.34 -0.13
N LEU A 169 -2.67 -11.33 -0.91
CA LEU A 169 -2.55 -11.43 -2.38
C LEU A 169 -1.38 -12.33 -2.82
N CYS A 170 -0.39 -12.57 -1.98
CA CYS A 170 0.73 -13.47 -2.27
C CYS A 170 0.29 -14.93 -2.44
N PHE A 171 -0.88 -15.28 -1.89
CA PHE A 171 -1.47 -16.63 -1.88
C PHE A 171 -2.64 -16.81 -2.85
N VAL A 172 -2.82 -15.87 -3.79
CA VAL A 172 -3.84 -15.94 -4.86
C VAL A 172 -3.30 -16.68 -6.08
#